data_AF-A0A0P9CTR3-F1
#
_entry.id   AF-A0A0P9CTR3-F1
#
_cell.length_a   1.000
_cell.length_b   1.000
_cell.length_c   1.000
_cell.angle_alpha   90.00
_cell.angle_beta   90.00
_cell.angle_gamma   90.00
#
_symmetry.space_group_name_H-M   'P 1'
#
loop_
_entity.id
_entity.type
_entity.pdbx_description
1 polymer ?
#
loop_
_entity_poly.entity_id
_entity_poly.type
_entity_poly.pdbx_seq_one_letter_code
_entity_poly.pdbx_strand_id
1 'polypeptide(L)'
;MVIRTSRRHPIPGGAADALVLDLLPTTAASTISANLEQLVERAGALPAVARELLLLASAVYVGDKVTPRDDAPDRWTRSFTVHAPASDPAVWETATSDLREALQFLTGDHWDLRWRQEPTTIHRVRPRMRSRYDAVCLFSGGLDSFAGAIDLLEDPARPRVLLIGHYDSAHTPGPQQRLAEALRAAYGDARLRLLQIRVRPAPRSQAQAAPLPAGREPSTRSRSLLFIALGIAAAAAIGPGVPLYVPENGFIALN
;
A
#
# COMPACT_ATOMS: atom_id res chain seq x y z
N MET A 1 -0.16 13.16 -11.77
CA MET A 1 0.49 12.60 -10.56
C MET A 1 1.92 12.23 -10.89
N VAL A 2 2.87 12.55 -10.02
CA VAL A 2 4.29 12.24 -10.20
C VAL A 2 4.81 11.57 -8.94
N ILE A 3 5.18 10.29 -9.05
CA ILE A 3 5.70 9.51 -7.92
C ILE A 3 7.22 9.69 -7.90
N ARG A 4 7.79 9.98 -6.72
CA ARG A 4 9.25 10.09 -6.55
C ARG A 4 9.72 9.45 -5.25
N THR A 5 10.85 8.75 -5.35
CA THR A 5 11.59 8.23 -4.19
C THR A 5 12.88 9.01 -3.92
N SER A 6 13.16 10.06 -4.70
CA SER A 6 14.31 10.95 -4.55
C SER A 6 14.01 12.35 -5.12
N ARG A 7 14.55 13.39 -4.46
CA ARG A 7 14.39 14.79 -4.91
C ARG A 7 15.14 15.13 -6.20
N ARG A 8 16.07 14.26 -6.63
CA ARG A 8 16.84 14.48 -7.86
C ARG A 8 15.98 14.30 -9.11
N HIS A 9 14.81 13.67 -8.98
CA HIS A 9 13.94 13.40 -10.12
C HIS A 9 13.09 14.63 -10.46
N PRO A 10 13.08 15.05 -11.74
CA PRO A 10 12.31 16.19 -12.17
C PRO A 10 10.82 15.91 -12.07
N ILE A 11 10.05 16.99 -11.91
CA ILE A 11 8.59 16.96 -12.00
C ILE A 11 8.27 17.40 -13.44
N PRO A 12 7.73 16.51 -14.31
CA PRO A 12 7.32 16.90 -15.65
C PRO A 12 6.36 18.09 -15.60
N GLY A 13 6.65 19.15 -16.37
CA GLY A 13 5.83 20.38 -16.40
C GLY A 13 6.00 21.31 -15.18
N GLY A 14 6.78 20.92 -14.17
CA GLY A 14 6.96 21.71 -12.94
C GLY A 14 6.00 21.34 -11.81
N ALA A 15 6.26 21.87 -10.62
CA ALA A 15 5.59 21.47 -9.38
C ALA A 15 4.18 22.07 -9.20
N ALA A 16 3.84 23.12 -9.93
CA ALA A 16 2.59 23.86 -9.77
C ALA A 16 1.37 23.09 -10.30
N ASP A 17 1.55 22.31 -11.38
CA ASP A 17 0.44 21.66 -12.10
C ASP A 17 0.37 20.14 -11.85
N ALA A 18 1.22 19.63 -10.96
CA ALA A 18 1.35 18.20 -10.71
C ALA A 18 1.09 17.85 -9.25
N LEU A 19 0.27 16.81 -9.03
CA LEU A 19 0.23 16.15 -7.73
C LEU A 19 1.54 15.38 -7.50
N VAL A 20 2.42 15.94 -6.68
CA VAL A 20 3.71 15.35 -6.33
C VAL A 20 3.56 14.38 -5.17
N LEU A 21 3.83 13.10 -5.43
CA LEU A 21 3.67 11.97 -4.52
C LEU A 21 5.06 11.45 -4.11
N ASP A 22 5.63 12.14 -3.15
CA ASP A 22 6.97 11.93 -2.60
C ASP A 22 6.90 10.92 -1.44
N LEU A 23 7.59 9.78 -1.61
CA LEU A 23 7.92 8.84 -0.53
C LEU A 23 9.45 8.86 -0.33
N LEU A 24 9.93 9.82 0.44
CA LEU A 24 11.36 10.12 0.57
C LEU A 24 11.92 9.60 1.91
N PRO A 25 13.24 9.36 1.99
CA PRO A 25 13.89 9.05 3.26
C PRO A 25 13.69 10.13 4.34
N THR A 26 13.63 11.40 3.93
CA THR A 26 13.30 12.52 4.82
C THR A 26 11.79 12.66 4.92
N THR A 27 11.22 12.23 6.04
CA THR A 27 9.76 12.20 6.26
C THR A 27 9.10 13.58 6.11
N ALA A 28 9.73 14.64 6.63
CA ALA A 28 9.23 16.02 6.51
C ALA A 28 9.17 16.54 5.06
N ALA A 29 9.94 15.94 4.14
CA ALA A 29 9.93 16.27 2.73
C ALA A 29 8.89 15.47 1.92
N SER A 30 8.36 14.39 2.51
CA SER A 30 7.46 13.47 1.83
C SER A 30 6.05 14.01 1.82
N THR A 31 5.30 13.72 0.75
CA THR A 31 3.86 13.98 0.68
C THR A 31 3.04 12.73 1.00
N ILE A 32 3.67 11.55 0.95
CA ILE A 32 3.12 10.31 1.50
C ILE A 32 3.71 10.09 2.89
N SER A 33 2.85 9.95 3.91
CA SER A 33 3.26 9.54 5.25
C SER A 33 2.99 8.06 5.43
N ALA A 34 4.05 7.27 5.53
CA ALA A 34 3.95 5.84 5.74
C ALA A 34 5.06 5.32 6.67
N ASN A 35 4.87 4.11 7.20
CA ASN A 35 5.86 3.37 7.99
C ASN A 35 6.27 2.06 7.26
N LEU A 36 6.46 2.14 5.94
CA LEU A 36 6.75 0.97 5.08
C LEU A 36 8.07 0.28 5.45
N GLU A 37 8.98 0.98 6.13
CA GLU A 37 10.18 0.38 6.70
C GLU A 37 9.87 -0.81 7.61
N GLN A 38 8.71 -0.84 8.27
CA GLN A 38 8.31 -1.97 9.11
C GLN A 38 8.15 -3.26 8.31
N LEU A 39 7.72 -3.18 7.04
CA LEU A 39 7.72 -4.36 6.15
C LEU A 39 9.13 -4.86 5.92
N VAL A 40 10.08 -3.96 5.64
CA VAL A 40 11.47 -4.36 5.40
C VAL A 40 12.11 -4.95 6.66
N GLU A 41 11.84 -4.37 7.82
CA GLU A 41 12.35 -4.85 9.10
C GLU A 41 11.76 -6.18 9.54
N ARG A 42 10.49 -6.44 9.21
CA ARG A 42 9.73 -7.59 9.72
C ARG A 42 9.50 -8.70 8.72
N ALA A 43 9.47 -8.44 7.42
CA ALA A 43 9.29 -9.45 6.39
C ALA A 43 10.62 -9.77 5.70
N GLY A 44 11.42 -8.75 5.36
CA GLY A 44 12.69 -8.91 4.65
C GLY A 44 12.90 -7.86 3.55
N ALA A 45 13.97 -8.02 2.78
CA ALA A 45 14.24 -7.12 1.65
C ALA A 45 13.19 -7.32 0.54
N LEU A 46 12.59 -6.22 0.08
CA LEU A 46 11.58 -6.25 -0.98
C LEU A 46 12.24 -6.45 -2.36
N PRO A 47 11.82 -7.47 -3.14
CA PRO A 47 12.14 -7.54 -4.56
C PRO A 47 11.69 -6.26 -5.29
N ALA A 48 12.36 -5.92 -6.40
CA ALA A 48 12.13 -4.66 -7.10
C ALA A 48 10.66 -4.48 -7.53
N VAL A 49 10.07 -5.49 -8.16
CA VAL A 49 8.67 -5.48 -8.61
C VAL A 49 7.69 -5.31 -7.44
N ALA A 50 7.88 -6.02 -6.34
CA ALA A 50 7.01 -5.90 -5.16
C ALA A 50 7.12 -4.52 -4.49
N ARG A 51 8.34 -3.96 -4.46
CA ARG A 51 8.60 -2.60 -3.97
C ARG A 51 7.92 -1.55 -4.85
N GLU A 52 8.01 -1.69 -6.17
CA GLU A 52 7.43 -0.78 -7.15
C GLU A 52 5.90 -0.84 -7.15
N LEU A 53 5.31 -2.04 -7.01
CA LEU A 53 3.87 -2.19 -6.79
C LEU A 53 3.40 -1.44 -5.55
N LEU A 54 4.14 -1.59 -4.45
CA LEU A 54 3.82 -0.94 -3.19
C LEU A 54 3.96 0.59 -3.28
N LEU A 55 4.96 1.09 -4.00
CA LEU A 55 5.13 2.52 -4.29
C LEU A 55 3.94 3.06 -5.09
N LEU A 56 3.57 2.37 -6.18
CA LEU A 56 2.43 2.73 -7.01
C LEU A 56 1.13 2.75 -6.20
N ALA A 57 0.84 1.67 -5.47
CA ALA A 57 -0.40 1.54 -4.71
C ALA A 57 -0.49 2.56 -3.57
N SER A 58 0.63 2.88 -2.90
CA SER A 58 0.69 3.93 -1.88
C SER A 58 0.40 5.31 -2.48
N ALA A 59 0.96 5.59 -3.65
CA ALA A 59 0.77 6.85 -4.36
C ALA A 59 -0.66 6.98 -4.91
N VAL A 60 -1.20 5.93 -5.53
CA VAL A 60 -2.60 5.86 -5.97
C VAL A 60 -3.52 6.13 -4.79
N TYR A 61 -3.32 5.47 -3.64
CA TYR A 61 -4.13 5.69 -2.44
C TYR A 61 -4.10 7.13 -1.95
N VAL A 62 -2.90 7.71 -1.79
CA VAL A 62 -2.79 9.11 -1.38
C VAL A 62 -3.38 10.05 -2.42
N GLY A 63 -3.17 9.77 -3.71
CA GLY A 63 -3.68 10.55 -4.83
C GLY A 63 -5.20 10.57 -4.92
N ASP A 64 -5.82 9.41 -4.79
CA ASP A 64 -7.26 9.21 -4.68
C ASP A 64 -7.82 10.02 -3.50
N LYS A 65 -7.20 9.90 -2.32
CA LYS A 65 -7.64 10.58 -1.09
C LYS A 65 -7.56 12.10 -1.11
N VAL A 66 -6.75 12.71 -1.98
CA VAL A 66 -6.55 14.18 -2.01
C VAL A 66 -7.13 14.86 -3.24
N THR A 67 -7.84 14.11 -4.07
CA THR A 67 -8.52 14.63 -5.26
C THR A 67 -10.02 14.41 -5.09
N PRO A 68 -10.78 15.34 -4.49
CA PRO A 68 -12.22 15.17 -4.29
C PRO A 68 -12.96 14.91 -5.61
N ARG A 69 -13.95 14.02 -5.58
CA ARG A 69 -14.84 13.80 -6.74
C ARG A 69 -15.72 15.01 -7.03
N ASP A 70 -16.07 15.80 -6.02
CA ASP A 70 -16.89 17.02 -6.18
C ASP A 70 -16.24 18.07 -7.09
N ASP A 71 -14.92 18.00 -7.29
CA ASP A 71 -14.17 18.88 -8.18
C ASP A 71 -14.23 18.42 -9.65
N ALA A 72 -14.75 17.21 -9.92
CA ALA A 72 -14.90 16.68 -11.27
C ALA A 72 -16.15 17.28 -11.97
N PRO A 73 -16.17 17.37 -13.33
CA PRO A 73 -17.29 17.97 -14.07
C PRO A 73 -18.65 17.31 -13.80
N ASP A 74 -18.68 15.99 -13.63
CA ASP A 74 -19.87 15.19 -13.30
C ASP A 74 -20.01 14.92 -11.79
N ARG A 75 -19.13 15.51 -10.97
CA ARG A 75 -18.97 15.27 -9.53
C ARG A 75 -18.67 13.81 -9.17
N TRP A 76 -18.12 13.05 -10.11
CA TRP A 76 -17.81 11.65 -9.90
C TRP A 76 -16.48 11.25 -10.54
N THR A 77 -16.38 11.28 -11.86
CA THR A 77 -15.33 10.64 -12.63
C THR A 77 -14.10 11.53 -12.76
N ARG A 78 -12.98 11.12 -12.15
CA ARG A 78 -11.70 11.83 -12.28
C ARG A 78 -10.84 11.19 -13.36
N SER A 79 -9.81 11.91 -13.79
CA SER A 79 -8.79 11.41 -14.72
C SER A 79 -7.41 11.63 -14.15
N PHE A 80 -6.61 10.56 -14.09
CA PHE A 80 -5.29 10.56 -13.51
C PHE A 80 -4.25 10.09 -14.52
N THR A 81 -3.25 10.92 -14.81
CA THR A 81 -2.00 10.46 -15.42
C THR A 81 -0.96 10.28 -14.32
N VAL A 82 -0.41 9.07 -14.20
CA VAL A 82 0.54 8.68 -13.16
C VAL A 82 1.90 8.42 -13.78
N HIS A 83 2.88 9.25 -13.44
CA HIS A 83 4.27 9.01 -13.77
C HIS A 83 4.94 8.24 -12.63
N ALA A 84 5.05 6.92 -12.79
CA ALA A 84 5.55 6.00 -11.80
C ALA A 84 7.01 5.60 -12.06
N PRO A 85 7.85 5.46 -11.02
CA PRO A 85 9.21 4.97 -11.16
C PRO A 85 9.23 3.45 -11.31
N ALA A 86 10.04 2.95 -12.24
CA ALA A 86 10.26 1.53 -12.47
C ALA A 86 11.75 1.27 -12.74
N SER A 87 12.33 0.26 -12.10
CA SER A 87 13.70 -0.17 -12.42
C SER A 87 13.82 -0.75 -13.83
N ASP A 88 12.78 -1.46 -14.26
CA ASP A 88 12.60 -1.96 -15.62
C ASP A 88 11.16 -1.66 -16.10
N PRO A 89 10.96 -0.58 -16.88
CA PRO A 89 9.65 -0.25 -17.45
C PRO A 89 9.02 -1.36 -18.27
N ALA A 90 9.81 -2.19 -18.98
CA ALA A 90 9.27 -3.21 -19.86
C ALA A 90 8.43 -4.24 -19.09
N VAL A 91 8.86 -4.59 -17.87
CA VAL A 91 8.10 -5.45 -16.96
C VAL A 91 6.73 -4.84 -16.67
N TRP A 92 6.68 -3.55 -16.36
CA TRP A 92 5.44 -2.87 -16.02
C TRP A 92 4.52 -2.62 -17.21
N GLU A 93 5.06 -2.44 -18.42
CA GLU A 93 4.21 -2.32 -19.62
C GLU A 93 3.41 -3.58 -19.90
N THR A 94 3.95 -4.77 -19.59
CA THR A 94 3.19 -6.02 -19.73
C THR A 94 1.96 -6.09 -18.80
N ALA A 95 1.97 -5.37 -17.67
CA ALA A 95 0.89 -5.37 -16.67
C ALA A 95 0.01 -4.11 -16.71
N THR A 96 0.31 -3.15 -17.60
CA THR A 96 -0.32 -1.82 -17.56
C THR A 96 -1.81 -1.85 -17.88
N SER A 97 -2.23 -2.72 -18.81
CA SER A 97 -3.65 -2.90 -19.13
C SER A 97 -4.43 -3.40 -17.92
N ASP A 98 -3.94 -4.46 -17.28
CA ASP A 98 -4.60 -5.08 -16.12
C ASP A 98 -4.66 -4.13 -14.92
N LEU A 99 -3.58 -3.37 -14.68
CA LEU A 99 -3.55 -2.37 -13.61
C LEU A 99 -4.54 -1.23 -13.89
N ARG A 100 -4.64 -0.76 -15.13
CA ARG A 100 -5.61 0.26 -15.52
C ARG A 100 -7.04 -0.26 -15.32
N GLU A 101 -7.34 -1.46 -15.77
CA GLU A 101 -8.66 -2.07 -15.63
C GLU A 101 -9.02 -2.24 -14.15
N ALA A 102 -8.11 -2.77 -13.33
CA ALA A 102 -8.31 -2.94 -11.90
C ALA A 102 -8.55 -1.59 -11.20
N LEU A 103 -7.77 -0.55 -11.52
CA LEU A 103 -7.95 0.79 -10.97
C LEU A 103 -9.29 1.40 -11.39
N GLN A 104 -9.66 1.28 -12.66
CA GLN A 104 -10.93 1.76 -13.17
C GLN A 104 -12.11 1.04 -12.51
N PHE A 105 -12.00 -0.27 -12.33
CA PHE A 105 -13.03 -1.06 -11.65
C PHE A 105 -13.19 -0.64 -10.18
N LEU A 106 -12.07 -0.53 -9.45
CA LEU A 106 -12.09 -0.17 -8.03
C LEU A 106 -12.59 1.25 -7.79
N THR A 107 -12.12 2.21 -8.60
CA THR A 107 -12.37 3.63 -8.33
C THR A 107 -13.43 4.26 -9.22
N GLY A 108 -13.78 3.68 -10.36
CA GLY A 108 -14.66 4.32 -11.33
C GLY A 108 -14.04 5.55 -12.02
N ASP A 109 -12.71 5.69 -11.98
CA ASP A 109 -11.97 6.80 -12.60
C ASP A 109 -11.14 6.33 -13.81
N HIS A 110 -10.66 7.27 -14.61
CA HIS A 110 -9.73 6.99 -15.70
C HIS A 110 -8.28 7.07 -15.23
N TRP A 111 -7.49 6.03 -15.53
CA TRP A 111 -6.09 5.92 -15.13
C TRP A 111 -5.17 5.72 -16.35
N ASP A 112 -4.23 6.64 -16.53
CA ASP A 112 -3.14 6.53 -17.50
C ASP A 112 -1.82 6.33 -16.73
N LEU A 113 -1.19 5.16 -16.88
CA LEU A 113 0.05 4.83 -16.20
C LEU A 113 1.22 5.01 -17.16
N ARG A 114 2.25 5.74 -16.73
CA ARG A 114 3.46 6.02 -17.50
C ARG A 114 4.67 5.69 -16.65
N TRP A 115 5.53 4.81 -17.15
CA TRP A 115 6.69 4.34 -16.40
C TRP A 115 7.93 5.12 -16.77
N ARG A 116 8.72 5.45 -15.75
CA ARG A 116 10.00 6.13 -15.91
C ARG A 116 11.09 5.21 -15.40
N GLN A 117 12.07 4.93 -16.24
CA GLN A 117 13.20 4.11 -15.84
C GLN A 117 14.03 4.83 -14.77
N GLU A 118 13.95 4.37 -13.52
CA GLU A 118 14.72 4.91 -12.41
C GLU A 118 14.89 3.89 -11.28
N PRO A 119 15.99 3.96 -10.50
CA PRO A 119 16.16 3.09 -9.34
C PRO A 119 15.14 3.44 -8.26
N THR A 120 14.40 2.42 -7.80
CA THR A 120 13.40 2.57 -6.75
C THR A 120 13.95 2.19 -5.38
N THR A 121 13.56 2.94 -4.33
CA THR A 121 13.91 2.61 -2.95
C THR A 121 12.76 2.95 -2.00
N ILE A 122 12.52 2.10 -1.00
CA ILE A 122 11.61 2.37 0.12
C ILE A 122 12.46 2.32 1.37
N HIS A 123 12.91 3.50 1.83
CA HIS A 123 13.79 3.69 2.98
C HIS A 123 15.09 2.85 2.97
N ARG A 124 16.21 3.41 3.43
CA ARG A 124 17.47 2.65 3.51
C ARG A 124 17.51 1.82 4.80
N VAL A 125 16.63 0.83 4.90
CA VAL A 125 16.58 -0.05 6.08
C VAL A 125 17.18 -1.41 5.74
N ARG A 126 18.10 -1.85 6.59
CA ARG A 126 18.65 -3.22 6.50
C ARG A 126 17.68 -4.16 7.22
N PRO A 127 17.30 -5.30 6.62
CA PRO A 127 16.54 -6.31 7.33
C PRO A 127 17.28 -6.74 8.60
N ARG A 128 16.60 -6.77 9.74
CA ARG A 128 17.22 -7.16 11.01
C ARG A 128 17.49 -8.67 11.08
N MET A 129 16.67 -9.48 10.42
CA MET A 129 16.80 -10.93 10.18
C MET A 129 15.75 -11.34 9.14
N ARG A 130 15.95 -12.47 8.43
CA ARG A 130 14.86 -13.07 7.63
C ARG A 130 13.85 -13.67 8.60
N SER A 131 12.67 -13.07 8.67
CA SER A 131 11.57 -13.63 9.44
C SER A 131 11.08 -14.89 8.75
N ARG A 132 10.81 -15.93 9.54
CA ARG A 132 10.24 -17.20 9.05
C ARG A 132 8.75 -17.18 9.31
N TYR A 133 8.00 -16.61 8.38
CA TYR A 133 6.55 -16.78 8.28
C TYR A 133 6.25 -17.74 7.14
N ASP A 134 5.25 -18.58 7.31
CA ASP A 134 4.84 -19.58 6.32
C ASP A 134 3.71 -19.05 5.44
N ALA A 135 2.98 -18.04 5.92
CA ALA A 135 1.89 -17.38 5.20
C ALA A 135 1.77 -15.90 5.58
N VAL A 136 1.23 -15.11 4.65
CA VAL A 136 0.77 -13.74 4.91
C VAL A 136 -0.75 -13.72 4.79
N CYS A 137 -1.43 -13.04 5.71
CA CYS A 137 -2.88 -12.91 5.68
C CYS A 137 -3.29 -11.44 5.86
N LEU A 138 -4.14 -10.94 4.96
CA LEU A 138 -4.72 -9.61 5.10
C LEU A 138 -5.70 -9.60 6.26
N PHE A 139 -5.52 -8.64 7.17
CA PHE A 139 -6.25 -8.53 8.43
C PHE A 139 -6.88 -7.15 8.57
N SER A 140 -8.04 -6.96 7.92
CA SER A 140 -8.77 -5.68 7.91
C SER A 140 -9.41 -5.34 9.26
N GLY A 141 -9.55 -6.33 10.15
CA GLY A 141 -10.24 -6.19 11.44
C GLY A 141 -11.76 -6.36 11.34
N GLY A 142 -12.25 -6.80 10.18
CA GLY A 142 -13.62 -7.28 9.98
C GLY A 142 -13.75 -8.77 10.27
N LEU A 143 -15.00 -9.24 10.34
CA LEU A 143 -15.36 -10.63 10.65
C LEU A 143 -14.66 -11.64 9.73
N ASP A 144 -14.67 -11.39 8.43
CA ASP A 144 -14.12 -12.33 7.44
C ASP A 144 -12.61 -12.46 7.60
N SER A 145 -11.92 -11.34 7.74
CA SER A 145 -10.48 -11.34 7.98
C SER A 145 -10.09 -12.03 9.29
N PHE A 146 -10.98 -11.96 10.29
CA PHE A 146 -10.80 -12.66 11.56
C PHE A 146 -11.02 -14.17 11.42
N ALA A 147 -12.11 -14.58 10.75
CA ALA A 147 -12.41 -15.98 10.48
C ALA A 147 -11.32 -16.64 9.62
N GLY A 148 -10.84 -15.98 8.56
CA GLY A 148 -9.76 -16.49 7.73
C GLY A 148 -8.43 -16.59 8.48
N ALA A 149 -8.15 -15.69 9.42
CA ALA A 149 -6.97 -15.82 10.28
C ALA A 149 -7.09 -17.04 11.22
N ILE A 150 -8.28 -17.32 11.77
CA ILE A 150 -8.55 -18.50 12.59
C ILE A 150 -8.36 -19.77 11.77
N ASP A 151 -8.94 -19.84 10.58
CA ASP A 151 -8.82 -21.02 9.69
C ASP A 151 -7.36 -21.38 9.42
N LEU A 152 -6.52 -20.38 9.13
CA LEU A 152 -5.07 -20.57 8.97
C LEU A 152 -4.36 -21.01 10.25
N LEU A 153 -4.82 -20.55 11.42
CA LEU A 153 -4.19 -20.88 12.70
C LEU A 153 -4.61 -22.26 13.22
N GLU A 154 -5.76 -22.76 12.80
CA GLU A 154 -6.26 -24.12 13.05
C GLU A 154 -5.69 -25.17 12.08
N ASP A 155 -5.02 -24.75 11.00
CA ASP A 155 -4.38 -25.69 10.07
C ASP A 155 -3.43 -26.67 10.80
N PRO A 156 -3.56 -28.00 10.61
CA PRO A 156 -2.72 -29.01 11.25
C PRO A 156 -1.22 -28.86 10.99
N ALA A 157 -0.81 -28.23 9.88
CA ALA A 157 0.59 -27.92 9.57
C ALA A 157 1.15 -26.82 10.50
N ARG A 158 0.29 -26.12 11.24
CA ARG A 158 0.60 -25.06 12.21
C ARG A 158 1.48 -23.95 11.64
N PRO A 159 1.06 -23.27 10.56
CA PRO A 159 1.84 -22.21 9.96
C PRO A 159 2.06 -21.05 10.92
N ARG A 160 3.17 -20.33 10.71
CA ARG A 160 3.46 -19.03 11.31
C ARG A 160 2.93 -17.94 10.40
N VAL A 161 1.94 -17.20 10.86
CA VAL A 161 1.20 -16.25 10.01
C VAL A 161 1.61 -14.81 10.29
N LEU A 162 1.95 -14.07 9.25
CA LEU A 162 2.08 -12.62 9.32
C LEU A 162 0.75 -11.97 8.93
N LEU A 163 0.07 -11.38 9.91
CA LEU A 163 -1.14 -10.60 9.69
C LEU A 163 -0.74 -9.19 9.24
N ILE A 164 -1.30 -8.71 8.14
CA ILE A 164 -1.07 -7.36 7.62
C ILE A 164 -2.33 -6.52 7.86
N GLY A 165 -2.20 -5.46 8.64
CA GLY A 165 -3.24 -4.46 8.84
C GLY A 165 -2.87 -3.13 8.19
N HIS A 166 -3.87 -2.42 7.67
CA HIS A 166 -3.73 -1.06 7.18
C HIS A 166 -4.63 -0.09 7.95
N TYR A 167 -4.06 1.06 8.33
CA TYR A 167 -4.75 2.11 9.05
C TYR A 167 -4.39 3.52 8.52
N ASP A 168 -5.31 4.46 8.66
CA ASP A 168 -5.13 5.86 8.33
C ASP A 168 -5.96 6.75 9.27
N SER A 169 -6.31 7.97 8.87
CA SER A 169 -7.19 8.82 9.71
C SER A 169 -8.66 8.36 9.73
N ALA A 170 -9.12 7.62 8.70
CA ALA A 170 -10.47 7.10 8.62
C ALA A 170 -10.59 5.70 9.25
N HIS A 171 -9.50 4.93 9.26
CA HIS A 171 -9.45 3.57 9.78
C HIS A 171 -8.53 3.50 10.98
N THR A 172 -9.08 3.31 12.18
CA THR A 172 -8.28 3.23 13.41
C THR A 172 -7.74 1.81 13.64
N PRO A 173 -6.52 1.66 14.19
CA PRO A 173 -5.92 0.34 14.41
C PRO A 173 -6.52 -0.43 15.60
N GLY A 174 -7.35 0.21 16.43
CA GLY A 174 -7.82 -0.35 17.70
C GLY A 174 -8.53 -1.72 17.59
N PRO A 175 -9.55 -1.87 16.72
CA PRO A 175 -10.19 -3.17 16.51
C PRO A 175 -9.23 -4.25 16.01
N GLN A 176 -8.36 -3.92 15.04
CA GLN A 176 -7.36 -4.86 14.51
C GLN A 176 -6.38 -5.32 15.59
N GLN A 177 -5.91 -4.40 16.45
CA GLN A 177 -5.01 -4.72 17.55
C GLN A 177 -5.67 -5.65 18.58
N ARG A 178 -6.90 -5.32 19.03
CA ARG A 178 -7.64 -6.16 19.98
C ARG A 178 -7.89 -7.57 19.46
N LEU A 179 -8.30 -7.70 18.20
CA LEU A 179 -8.54 -9.01 17.59
C LEU A 179 -7.24 -9.81 17.45
N ALA A 180 -6.14 -9.17 17.03
CA ALA A 180 -4.85 -9.84 16.95
C ALA A 180 -4.30 -10.24 18.33
N GLU A 181 -4.56 -9.46 19.38
CA GLU A 181 -4.23 -9.82 20.77
C GLU A 181 -5.03 -11.04 21.23
N ALA A 182 -6.32 -11.11 20.90
CA ALA A 182 -7.14 -12.30 21.19
C ALA A 182 -6.60 -13.56 20.47
N LEU A 183 -6.23 -13.45 19.19
CA LEU A 183 -5.59 -14.54 18.46
C LEU A 183 -4.25 -14.93 19.09
N ARG A 184 -3.41 -13.97 19.51
CA ARG A 184 -2.14 -14.26 20.18
C ARG A 184 -2.35 -14.97 21.52
N ALA A 185 -3.36 -14.58 22.29
CA ALA A 185 -3.71 -15.24 23.54
C ALA A 185 -4.16 -16.69 23.32
N ALA A 186 -4.91 -16.97 22.24
CA ALA A 186 -5.40 -18.30 21.92
C ALA A 186 -4.34 -19.23 21.29
N TYR A 187 -3.53 -18.71 20.37
CA TYR A 187 -2.61 -19.53 19.54
C TYR A 187 -1.13 -19.37 19.89
N GLY A 188 -0.76 -18.38 20.70
CA GLY A 188 0.59 -18.12 21.16
C GLY A 188 1.41 -17.17 20.28
N ASP A 189 2.35 -16.47 20.91
CA ASP A 189 3.16 -15.40 20.32
C ASP A 189 4.10 -15.83 19.17
N ALA A 190 4.42 -17.12 19.09
CA ALA A 190 5.28 -17.66 18.04
C ALA A 190 4.51 -17.93 16.72
N ARG A 191 3.18 -18.11 16.81
CA ARG A 191 2.30 -18.53 15.70
C ARG A 191 1.85 -17.37 14.83
N LEU A 192 1.73 -16.16 15.37
CA LEU A 192 1.33 -15.01 14.58
C LEU A 192 1.98 -13.70 15.01
N ARG A 193 1.99 -12.75 14.08
CA ARG A 193 2.28 -11.35 14.37
C ARG A 193 1.40 -10.45 13.52
N LEU A 194 0.88 -9.39 14.12
CA LEU A 194 0.26 -8.29 13.41
C LEU A 194 1.29 -7.22 13.05
N LEU A 195 1.32 -6.83 11.78
CA LEU A 195 2.06 -5.68 11.27
C LEU A 195 1.08 -4.59 10.86
N GLN A 196 1.12 -3.46 11.57
CA GLN A 196 0.25 -2.31 11.32
C GLN A 196 0.96 -1.30 10.42
N ILE A 197 0.54 -1.22 9.16
CA ILE A 197 1.09 -0.29 8.19
C ILE A 197 0.16 0.90 8.01
N ARG A 198 0.70 2.10 8.17
CA ARG A 198 0.05 3.36 7.84
C ARG A 198 0.47 3.78 6.45
N VAL A 199 -0.50 4.18 5.64
CA VAL A 199 -0.25 5.00 4.46
C VAL A 199 -1.32 6.07 4.43
N ARG A 200 -0.91 7.34 4.36
CA ARG A 200 -1.84 8.47 4.31
C ARG A 200 -1.21 9.70 3.66
N PRO A 201 -2.02 10.68 3.23
CA PRO A 201 -1.50 12.01 2.92
C PRO A 201 -0.69 12.57 4.09
N ALA A 202 0.54 13.01 3.83
CA ALA A 202 1.38 13.63 4.84
C ALA A 202 0.81 15.00 5.24
N PRO A 203 1.06 15.44 6.50
CA PRO A 203 0.77 16.82 6.87
C PRO A 203 1.59 17.79 6.00
N ARG A 204 1.06 19.01 5.82
CA ARG A 204 1.76 20.06 5.09
C ARG A 204 3.08 20.39 5.77
N SER A 205 4.13 20.55 4.98
CA SER A 205 5.47 20.89 5.45
C SER A 205 6.16 21.82 4.47
N GLN A 206 6.90 22.81 4.98
CA GLN A 206 7.71 23.73 4.15
C GLN A 206 8.85 23.00 3.43
N ALA A 207 9.22 21.81 3.89
CA ALA A 207 10.22 20.99 3.21
C ALA A 207 9.67 20.25 1.98
N GLN A 208 8.35 20.18 1.76
CA GLN A 208 7.78 19.51 0.58
C GLN A 208 8.07 20.32 -0.69
N ALA A 209 8.38 19.62 -1.79
CA ALA A 209 8.59 20.29 -3.08
C ALA A 209 7.30 20.92 -3.61
N ALA A 210 6.18 20.23 -3.42
CA ALA A 210 4.83 20.76 -3.57
C ALA A 210 3.95 20.14 -2.47
N PRO A 211 3.18 20.93 -1.71
CA PRO A 211 2.25 20.38 -0.73
C PRO A 211 1.06 19.72 -1.45
N LEU A 212 0.48 18.69 -0.81
CA LEU A 212 -0.77 18.12 -1.31
C LEU A 212 -1.93 19.14 -1.15
N PRO A 213 -2.95 19.08 -2.02
CA PRO A 213 -4.19 19.84 -1.84
C PRO A 213 -4.81 19.60 -0.46
N ALA A 214 -5.58 20.58 0.04
CA ALA A 214 -6.29 20.46 1.31
C ALA A 214 -7.54 19.57 1.22
N GLY A 215 -8.15 19.48 0.03
CA GLY A 215 -9.34 18.67 -0.24
C GLY A 215 -9.12 17.20 0.12
N ARG A 216 -10.16 16.55 0.64
CA ARG A 216 -10.12 15.13 1.01
C ARG A 216 -11.30 14.41 0.41
N GLU A 217 -11.01 13.38 -0.37
CA GLU A 217 -12.00 12.44 -0.85
C GLU A 217 -12.38 11.50 0.33
N PRO A 218 -13.64 11.50 0.77
CA PRO A 218 -14.07 10.67 1.90
C PRO A 218 -14.02 9.18 1.57
N SER A 219 -14.31 8.79 0.33
CA SER A 219 -14.23 7.39 -0.08
C SER A 219 -12.79 6.86 -0.02
N THR A 220 -12.67 5.54 0.04
CA THR A 220 -11.37 4.84 0.03
C THR A 220 -11.35 3.75 -1.02
N ARG A 221 -11.84 4.08 -2.22
CA ARG A 221 -12.08 3.14 -3.31
C ARG A 221 -10.80 2.43 -3.78
N SER A 222 -9.66 3.11 -3.75
CA SER A 222 -8.38 2.49 -4.11
C SER A 222 -7.69 1.74 -2.95
N ARG A 223 -8.31 1.65 -1.76
CA ARG A 223 -7.70 1.04 -0.55
C ARG A 223 -7.42 -0.44 -0.74
N SER A 224 -8.28 -1.16 -1.45
CA SER A 224 -8.12 -2.60 -1.69
C SER A 224 -6.82 -2.90 -2.45
N LEU A 225 -6.47 -2.08 -3.46
CA LEU A 225 -5.19 -2.19 -4.17
C LEU A 225 -4.00 -1.98 -3.23
N LEU A 226 -4.04 -0.94 -2.38
CA LEU A 226 -3.00 -0.72 -1.39
C LEU A 226 -2.86 -1.90 -0.44
N PHE A 227 -3.97 -2.44 0.04
CA PHE A 227 -3.94 -3.50 1.03
C PHE A 227 -3.39 -4.81 0.46
N ILE A 228 -3.78 -5.15 -0.77
CA ILE A 228 -3.21 -6.27 -1.53
C ILE A 228 -1.72 -6.05 -1.79
N ALA A 229 -1.30 -4.84 -2.21
CA ALA A 229 0.11 -4.53 -2.44
C ALA A 229 0.96 -4.68 -1.17
N LEU A 230 0.43 -4.32 0.01
CA LEU A 230 1.09 -4.55 1.30
C LEU A 230 1.29 -6.05 1.57
N GLY A 231 0.26 -6.87 1.31
CA GLY A 231 0.33 -8.33 1.44
C GLY A 231 1.34 -8.96 0.48
N ILE A 232 1.31 -8.57 -0.80
CA ILE A 232 2.25 -9.05 -1.82
C ILE A 232 3.68 -8.65 -1.44
N ALA A 233 3.89 -7.41 -1.02
CA ALA A 233 5.19 -6.93 -0.58
C ALA A 233 5.73 -7.75 0.60
N ALA A 234 4.89 -8.03 1.60
CA ALA A 234 5.27 -8.86 2.74
C ALA A 234 5.63 -10.30 2.30
N ALA A 235 4.78 -10.96 1.52
CA ALA A 235 4.99 -12.33 1.08
C ALA A 235 6.28 -12.45 0.24
N ALA A 236 6.46 -11.54 -0.73
CA ALA A 236 7.64 -11.49 -1.58
C ALA A 236 8.94 -11.21 -0.81
N ALA A 237 8.88 -10.42 0.28
CA ALA A 237 10.03 -10.19 1.15
C ALA A 237 10.41 -11.41 2.00
N ILE A 238 9.41 -12.20 2.43
CA ILE A 238 9.65 -13.42 3.22
C ILE A 238 10.32 -14.47 2.32
N GLY A 239 9.75 -14.75 1.15
CA GLY A 239 10.36 -15.66 0.19
C GLY A 239 9.46 -16.06 -0.98
N PRO A 240 10.06 -16.70 -2.00
CA PRO A 240 9.29 -17.27 -3.11
C PRO A 240 8.34 -18.35 -2.59
N GLY A 241 7.11 -18.37 -3.11
CA GLY A 241 6.11 -19.39 -2.78
C GLY A 241 5.36 -19.17 -1.46
N VAL A 242 5.65 -18.09 -0.71
CA VAL A 242 4.85 -17.73 0.47
C VAL A 242 3.46 -17.26 0.01
N PRO A 243 2.36 -17.94 0.40
CA PRO A 243 1.03 -17.55 -0.01
C PRO A 243 0.56 -16.26 0.68
N LEU A 244 -0.23 -15.49 -0.06
CA LEU A 244 -1.04 -14.39 0.46
C LEU A 244 -2.50 -14.83 0.53
N TYR A 245 -3.07 -14.82 1.73
CA TYR A 245 -4.48 -15.03 1.96
C TYR A 245 -5.22 -13.70 2.01
N VAL A 246 -6.32 -13.61 1.27
CA VAL A 246 -7.21 -12.45 1.18
C VAL A 246 -8.61 -12.86 1.66
N PRO A 247 -8.81 -13.02 2.97
CA PRO A 247 -10.10 -13.36 3.54
C PRO A 247 -11.04 -12.14 3.53
N GLU A 248 -11.76 -11.98 2.42
CA GLU A 248 -12.79 -10.96 2.24
C GLU A 248 -13.99 -11.57 1.49
N ASN A 249 -15.19 -11.07 1.75
CA ASN A 249 -16.37 -11.41 0.97
C ASN A 249 -16.43 -10.57 -0.32
N GLY A 250 -16.43 -11.25 -1.48
CA GLY A 250 -16.43 -10.59 -2.79
C GLY A 250 -17.58 -9.59 -3.04
N PHE A 251 -18.68 -9.66 -2.27
CA PHE A 251 -19.81 -8.72 -2.36
C PHE A 251 -19.64 -7.43 -1.53
N ILE A 252 -18.87 -7.44 -0.43
CA ILE A 252 -18.63 -6.25 0.43
C ILE A 252 -17.20 -5.70 0.24
N ALA A 253 -16.33 -6.42 -0.49
CA ALA A 253 -15.01 -5.94 -0.89
C ALA A 253 -15.04 -4.73 -1.86
N LEU A 254 -16.20 -4.43 -2.46
CA LEU A 254 -16.49 -3.19 -3.18
C LEU A 254 -16.93 -2.12 -2.15
N ASN A 255 -15.99 -1.34 -1.63
CA ASN A 255 -16.27 -0.17 -0.77
C ASN A 255 -16.15 1.15 -1.55
#